data_AF-A0A0R1VPK1-F1
#
_entry.id   AF-A0A0R1VPK1-F1
#
_cell.length_a   1.000
_cell.length_b   1.000
_cell.length_c   1.000
_cell.angle_alpha   90.00
_cell.angle_beta   90.00
_cell.angle_gamma   90.00
#
_symmetry.space_group_name_H-M   'P 1'
#
loop_
_entity.id
_entity.type
_entity.pdbx_description
1 polymer ?
#
loop_
_entity_poly.entity_id
_entity_poly.type
_entity_poly.pdbx_seq_one_letter_code
_entity_poly.pdbx_strand_id
1 'polypeptide(L)' 'MNYEISDAILLCLKRNKRLGIKPSSQTDIADHFGLSKPYVNQLINGHVADSANTRQRLAAIKQYVGME' A
#
# COMPACT_ATOMS: atom_id res chain seq x y z
N MET A 1 -9.66 -4.90 13.13
CA MET A 1 -8.70 -5.82 12.47
C MET A 1 -8.05 -5.23 11.19
N ASN A 2 -8.20 -3.92 10.89
CA ASN A 2 -7.55 -3.25 9.73
C ASN A 2 -6.20 -2.57 10.05
N TYR A 3 -5.90 -2.34 11.33
CA TYR A 3 -4.68 -1.64 11.75
C TYR A 3 -3.41 -2.44 11.41
N GLU A 4 -3.46 -3.77 11.50
CA GLU A 4 -2.29 -4.63 11.26
C GLU A 4 -1.75 -4.53 9.82
N ILE A 5 -2.64 -4.49 8.81
CA ILE A 5 -2.22 -4.37 7.40
C ILE A 5 -1.68 -2.96 7.13
N SER A 6 -2.37 -1.95 7.63
CA SER A 6 -1.99 -0.54 7.45
C SER A 6 -0.60 -0.28 8.03
N ASP A 7 -0.37 -0.74 9.27
CA ASP A 7 0.89 -0.57 9.98
C ASP A 7 2.02 -1.35 9.31
N ALA A 8 1.76 -2.57 8.84
CA ALA A 8 2.75 -3.36 8.11
C ALA A 8 3.18 -2.70 6.80
N ILE A 9 2.23 -2.16 6.02
CA ILE A 9 2.54 -1.42 4.79
C ILE A 9 3.38 -0.18 5.11
N LEU A 10 3.00 0.59 6.13
CA LEU A 10 3.75 1.77 6.55
C LEU A 10 5.16 1.42 7.05
N LEU A 11 5.33 0.30 7.72
CA LEU A 11 6.63 -0.20 8.16
C LEU A 11 7.53 -0.54 6.96
N CYS A 12 7.00 -1.24 5.96
CA CYS A 12 7.71 -1.54 4.72
C CYS A 12 8.11 -0.27 3.97
N LEU A 13 7.23 0.73 3.85
CA LEU A 13 7.57 2.01 3.24
C LEU A 13 8.70 2.74 3.99
N LYS A 14 8.67 2.74 5.32
CA LYS A 14 9.75 3.31 6.14
C LYS A 14 11.08 2.56 5.93
N ARG A 15 11.04 1.22 5.89
CA ARG A 15 12.21 0.38 5.57
C ARG A 15 12.78 0.75 4.20
N ASN A 16 11.93 0.77 3.18
CA ASN A 16 12.32 1.06 1.80
C ASN A 16 12.91 2.47 1.67
N LYS A 17 12.32 3.46 2.35
CA LYS A 17 12.87 4.82 2.44
C LYS A 17 14.28 4.87 3.04
N ARG A 18 14.55 4.08 4.09
CA ARG A 18 15.89 3.98 4.71
C ARG A 18 16.91 3.32 3.78
N LEU A 19 16.47 2.37 2.95
CA LEU A 19 17.31 1.64 1.99
C LEU A 19 17.46 2.37 0.64
N GLY A 20 16.76 3.48 0.42
CA GLY A 20 16.78 4.20 -0.86
C GLY A 20 16.09 3.45 -2.01
N ILE A 21 15.20 2.50 -1.70
CA ILE A 21 14.46 1.70 -2.70
C ILE A 21 13.00 2.11 -2.78
N LYS A 22 12.36 1.86 -3.93
CA LYS A 22 10.93 2.10 -4.15
C LYS A 22 10.10 0.82 -3.91
N PRO A 23 8.83 0.94 -3.50
CA PRO A 23 8.16 2.17 -3.08
C PRO A 23 8.60 2.63 -1.69
N SER A 24 8.78 3.94 -1.50
CA SER A 24 9.18 4.55 -0.22
C SER A 24 8.06 5.40 0.41
N SER A 25 6.98 5.60 -0.33
CA SER A 25 5.84 6.43 0.05
C SER A 25 4.54 5.91 -0.59
N GLN A 26 3.39 6.35 -0.07
CA GLN A 26 2.10 6.12 -0.73
C GLN A 26 1.99 6.82 -2.08
N THR A 27 2.77 7.88 -2.32
CA THR A 27 2.87 8.52 -3.63
C THR A 27 3.53 7.59 -4.64
N ASP A 28 4.63 6.92 -4.27
CA ASP A 28 5.27 5.93 -5.16
C ASP A 28 4.32 4.77 -5.53
N ILE A 29 3.46 4.36 -4.59
CA ILE A 29 2.40 3.37 -4.85
C ILE A 29 1.38 3.95 -5.84
N ALA A 30 0.90 5.16 -5.59
CA ALA A 30 -0.07 5.84 -6.44
C ALA A 30 0.43 5.96 -7.88
N ASP A 31 1.66 6.45 -8.06
CA ASP A 31 2.30 6.63 -9.36
C ASP A 31 2.50 5.28 -10.08
N HIS A 32 2.94 4.25 -9.37
CA HIS A 32 3.18 2.91 -9.95
C HIS A 32 1.90 2.25 -10.46
N PHE A 33 0.79 2.38 -9.72
CA PHE A 33 -0.49 1.74 -10.08
C PHE A 33 -1.45 2.65 -10.87
N GLY A 34 -1.05 3.89 -11.18
CA GLY A 34 -1.92 4.87 -11.84
C GLY A 34 -3.15 5.24 -11.00
N LEU A 35 -2.98 5.32 -9.68
CA LEU A 35 -4.03 5.63 -8.71
C LEU A 35 -3.86 7.03 -8.14
N SER A 36 -4.91 7.56 -7.51
CA SER A 36 -4.77 8.78 -6.71
C SER A 36 -4.24 8.44 -5.32
N LYS A 37 -3.38 9.32 -4.77
CA LYS A 37 -2.88 9.17 -3.40
C LYS A 37 -4.01 9.06 -2.35
N PRO A 38 -5.11 9.85 -2.41
CA PRO A 38 -6.23 9.67 -1.49
C PRO A 38 -6.84 8.27 -1.55
N TYR A 39 -6.97 7.71 -2.76
CA TYR A 39 -7.51 6.37 -2.94
C TYR A 39 -6.57 5.28 -2.39
N VAL A 40 -5.25 5.43 -2.59
CA VAL A 40 -4.25 4.55 -1.95
C VAL A 40 -4.35 4.60 -0.43
N ASN A 41 -4.53 5.78 0.15
CA ASN A 41 -4.72 5.93 1.59
C ASN A 41 -6.01 5.24 2.08
N GLN A 42 -7.12 5.36 1.34
CA GLN A 42 -8.36 4.65 1.67
C GLN A 42 -8.22 3.13 1.54
N LEU A 43 -7.52 2.66 0.51
CA LEU A 43 -7.22 1.23 0.31
C LEU A 43 -6.45 0.67 1.50
N ILE A 44 -5.33 1.28 1.86
CA ILE A 44 -4.44 0.81 2.92
C ILE A 44 -5.18 0.77 4.26
N ASN A 45 -5.91 1.82 4.61
CA ASN A 45 -6.67 1.90 5.86
C ASN A 45 -7.98 1.08 5.86
N GLY A 46 -8.30 0.43 4.74
CA GLY A 46 -9.51 -0.38 4.59
C GLY A 46 -10.82 0.40 4.71
N HIS A 47 -10.82 1.65 4.23
CA HIS A 47 -12.01 2.51 4.12
C HIS A 47 -12.74 2.33 2.78
N VAL A 48 -12.33 1.36 1.97
CA VAL A 48 -12.95 1.00 0.69
C VAL A 48 -13.82 -0.24 0.86
N ALA A 49 -14.86 -0.36 0.04
CA ALA A 49 -15.70 -1.55 0.01
C ALA A 49 -14.87 -2.81 -0.27
N ASP A 50 -15.12 -3.88 0.48
CA ASP A 50 -14.50 -5.17 0.23
C ASP A 50 -15.07 -5.78 -1.05
N SER A 51 -14.22 -5.86 -2.06
CA SER A 51 -14.55 -6.41 -3.37
C SER A 51 -13.40 -7.26 -3.87
N ALA A 52 -13.66 -8.14 -4.84
CA ALA A 52 -12.60 -8.91 -5.48
C ALA A 52 -11.48 -8.00 -6.03
N ASN A 53 -11.85 -6.84 -6.59
CA ASN A 53 -10.89 -5.87 -7.11
C ASN A 53 -10.06 -5.22 -5.99
N THR A 54 -10.71 -4.81 -4.90
CA THR A 54 -10.04 -4.25 -3.71
C THR A 54 -9.00 -5.23 -3.15
N ARG A 55 -9.36 -6.51 -3.01
CA ARG A 55 -8.46 -7.55 -2.51
C ARG A 55 -7.28 -7.80 -3.44
N GLN A 56 -7.53 -7.89 -4.75
CA GLN A 56 -6.47 -8.01 -5.77
C GLN A 56 -5.52 -6.82 -5.72
N ARG A 57 -6.06 -5.60 -5.60
CA ARG A 57 -5.25 -4.37 -5.52
C ARG A 57 -4.41 -4.34 -4.25
N LEU A 58 -4.98 -4.69 -3.10
CA LEU A 58 -4.24 -4.78 -1.84
C LEU A 58 -3.13 -5.84 -1.90
N ALA A 59 -3.39 -7.00 -2.51
CA ALA A 59 -2.36 -8.03 -2.71
C ALA A 59 -1.21 -7.51 -3.59
N ALA A 60 -1.50 -6.82 -4.68
CA ALA A 60 -0.47 -6.21 -5.53
C ALA A 60 0.33 -5.13 -4.79
N ILE A 61 -0.33 -4.31 -3.96
CA ILE A 61 0.34 -3.30 -3.12
C ILE A 61 1.27 -3.99 -2.12
N LYS A 62 0.81 -5.04 -1.43
CA LYS A 62 1.63 -5.83 -0.48
C LYS A 62 2.90 -6.36 -1.16
N GLN A 63 2.74 -6.99 -2.32
CA GLN A 63 3.87 -7.49 -3.09
C GLN A 63 4.85 -6.37 -3.47
N TYR A 64 4.34 -5.22 -3.95
CA TYR A 64 5.17 -4.10 -4.38
C TYR A 64 5.95 -3.45 -3.22
N VAL A 65 5.34 -3.31 -2.03
CA VAL A 65 6.06 -2.81 -0.85
C VAL A 65 7.04 -3.83 -0.25
N GLY A 66 6.98 -5.08 -0.72
CA GLY A 66 7.83 -6.19 -0.27
C GLY A 66 7.32 -6.85 1.01
N MET A 67 6.00 -7.04 1.11
CA MET A 67 5.35 -7.92 2.07
C MET A 67 5.05 -9.26 1.37
N GLU A 68 5.44 -10.37 2.01
CA GLU A 68 5.14 -11.74 1.59
C GLU A 68 3.75 -12.18 2.04
#